data_AF-A0AAV5TTA5-F1
#
_entry.id   AF-A0AAV5TTA5-F1
#
_cell.length_a   1.000
_cell.length_b   1.000
_cell.length_c   1.000
_cell.angle_alpha   90.00
_cell.angle_beta   90.00
_cell.angle_gamma   90.00
#
_symmetry.space_group_name_H-M   'P 1'
#
loop_
_entity.id
_entity.type
_entity.pdbx_description
1 polymer ?
#
loop_
_entity_poly.entity_id
_entity_poly.type
_entity_poly.pdbx_seq_one_letter_code
_entity_poly.pdbx_strand_id
1 'polypeptide(L)'
;STRLLTFIRLMSTTVPARTNGQSSIDWSRLLPYSFKGTVVHGFGRGGKQLDCPTANLDESTVADLPSGLIEGVYWGTGRVIGEGGNSNEEAGIVMSIGFNPHFGNEKKTLEVHFLAKMDDFYGSQVEGTIKGFMRDMPPFKSMEALVEQIRKDKEDAAREVEKERKNKM
;
A
#
# COMPACT_ATOMS: atom_id res chain seq x y z
N SER A 1 -22.75 -6.49 -8.89
CA SER A 1 -22.81 -5.09 -9.34
C SER A 1 -22.44 -4.09 -8.24
N THR A 2 -23.01 -4.16 -7.04
CA THR A 2 -22.79 -3.18 -5.95
C THR A 2 -21.43 -3.26 -5.22
N ARG A 3 -20.81 -4.45 -5.16
CA ARG A 3 -19.52 -4.67 -4.47
C ARG A 3 -18.31 -4.04 -5.19
N LEU A 4 -18.42 -3.85 -6.51
CA LEU A 4 -17.39 -3.26 -7.37
C LEU A 4 -17.28 -1.73 -7.17
N LEU A 5 -18.43 -1.07 -7.02
CA LEU A 5 -18.53 0.36 -6.73
C LEU A 5 -17.98 0.71 -5.33
N THR A 6 -18.07 -0.19 -4.35
CA THR A 6 -17.48 0.02 -3.02
C THR A 6 -15.95 -0.09 -3.01
N PHE A 7 -15.38 -0.96 -3.84
CA PHE A 7 -13.92 -1.10 -4.00
C PHE A 7 -13.32 0.13 -4.70
N ILE A 8 -13.96 0.60 -5.77
CA ILE A 8 -13.61 1.89 -6.39
C ILE A 8 -13.75 3.01 -5.35
N ARG A 9 -14.84 3.05 -4.56
CA ARG A 9 -15.11 4.07 -3.53
C ARG A 9 -14.14 4.07 -2.34
N LEU A 10 -13.40 2.99 -2.08
CA LEU A 10 -12.35 2.92 -1.05
C LEU A 10 -11.00 3.46 -1.55
N MET A 11 -10.62 3.10 -2.78
CA MET A 11 -9.48 3.71 -3.49
C MET A 11 -9.80 5.14 -4.00
N SER A 12 -11.08 5.52 -3.94
CA SER A 12 -11.67 6.81 -4.34
C SER A 12 -12.35 7.52 -3.17
N THR A 13 -11.99 7.22 -1.91
CA THR A 13 -12.53 8.03 -0.81
C THR A 13 -12.09 9.46 -1.05
N THR A 14 -13.06 10.32 -1.31
CA THR A 14 -12.84 11.76 -1.47
C THR A 14 -12.23 12.27 -0.17
N VAL A 15 -10.91 12.47 -0.18
CA VAL A 15 -10.24 13.25 0.85
C VAL A 15 -10.77 14.68 0.71
N PRO A 16 -11.12 15.39 1.79
CA PRO A 16 -11.38 16.82 1.70
C PRO A 16 -10.18 17.48 1.01
N ALA A 17 -10.46 18.30 0.00
CA ALA A 17 -9.43 18.97 -0.78
C ALA A 17 -8.43 19.67 0.16
N ARG A 18 -7.15 19.36 0.00
CA ARG A 18 -6.07 19.93 0.80
C ARG A 18 -6.10 21.45 0.63
N THR A 19 -6.42 22.18 1.70
CA THR A 19 -6.44 23.64 1.67
C THR A 19 -5.01 24.15 1.43
N ASN A 20 -4.83 24.95 0.38
CA ASN A 20 -3.59 25.62 0.01
C ASN A 20 -2.97 26.31 1.24
N GLY A 21 -1.95 25.69 1.86
CA GLY A 21 -1.32 26.22 3.07
C GLY A 21 -0.33 25.30 3.78
N GLN A 22 -0.27 24.01 3.44
CA GLN A 22 0.75 23.11 3.98
C GLN A 22 2.05 23.22 3.18
N SER A 23 3.11 23.68 3.86
CA SER A 23 4.50 23.49 3.48
C SER A 23 4.74 22.12 2.85
N SER A 24 5.59 22.03 1.82
CA SER A 24 6.01 20.78 1.20
C SER A 24 6.37 19.73 2.27
N ILE A 25 5.82 18.52 2.17
CA ILE A 25 6.14 17.43 3.10
C ILE A 25 7.63 17.13 2.96
N ASP A 26 8.36 17.21 4.06
CA ASP A 26 9.77 16.82 4.11
C ASP A 26 9.87 15.30 4.31
N TRP A 27 9.81 14.57 3.18
CA TRP A 27 9.87 13.12 3.17
C TRP A 27 11.16 12.56 3.78
N SER A 28 12.26 13.32 3.79
CA SER A 28 13.53 12.86 4.36
C SER A 28 13.50 12.67 5.89
N ARG A 29 12.54 13.32 6.57
CA ARG A 29 12.31 13.15 8.01
C ARG A 29 11.38 12.00 8.34
N LEU A 30 10.59 11.55 7.37
CA LEU A 30 9.57 10.52 7.54
C LEU A 30 10.01 9.18 6.96
N LEU A 31 10.88 9.19 5.94
CA LEU A 31 11.29 8.03 5.18
C LEU A 31 12.84 7.93 5.18
N PRO A 32 13.40 6.70 5.24
CA PRO A 32 12.69 5.43 5.27
C PRO A 32 11.99 5.15 6.61
N TYR A 33 10.83 4.49 6.57
CA TYR A 33 10.10 4.07 7.77
C TYR A 33 9.89 2.56 7.76
N SER A 34 10.39 1.87 8.79
CA SER A 34 10.22 0.43 8.94
C SER A 34 8.99 0.10 9.78
N PHE A 35 8.24 -0.91 9.35
CA PHE A 35 7.04 -1.40 10.01
C PHE A 35 7.09 -2.92 10.12
N LYS A 36 6.33 -3.43 11.09
CA LYS A 36 6.05 -4.85 11.26
C LYS A 36 4.56 -4.99 11.51
N GLY A 37 3.89 -5.82 10.74
CA GLY A 37 2.44 -6.02 10.91
C GLY A 37 2.00 -7.42 10.57
N THR A 38 0.87 -7.82 11.13
CA THR A 38 0.25 -9.12 10.84
C THR A 38 -0.70 -8.96 9.68
N VAL A 39 -0.61 -9.86 8.70
CA VAL A 39 -1.51 -9.85 7.56
C VAL A 39 -2.85 -10.37 7.97
N VAL A 40 -3.85 -9.49 7.93
CA VAL A 40 -5.23 -9.82 8.26
C VAL A 40 -6.05 -9.97 7.00
N HIS A 41 -7.14 -10.72 7.11
CA HIS A 41 -8.15 -10.74 6.06
C HIS A 41 -8.75 -9.34 5.96
N GLY A 42 -8.41 -8.65 4.87
CA GLY A 42 -9.16 -7.47 4.46
C GLY A 42 -10.57 -7.87 4.04
N PHE A 43 -11.36 -6.92 3.56
CA PHE A 43 -12.74 -7.20 3.15
C PHE A 43 -12.88 -8.01 1.84
N GLY A 44 -11.78 -8.52 1.26
CA GLY A 44 -11.78 -9.47 0.15
C GLY A 44 -12.38 -8.94 -1.16
N ARG A 45 -12.18 -7.66 -1.48
CA ARG A 45 -13.02 -6.96 -2.49
C ARG A 45 -12.40 -6.74 -3.89
N GLY A 46 -11.16 -7.18 -4.15
CA GLY A 46 -10.51 -6.97 -5.45
C GLY A 46 -9.44 -8.00 -5.88
N GLY A 47 -8.91 -8.82 -4.97
CA GLY A 47 -7.69 -9.61 -5.23
C GLY A 47 -7.76 -10.57 -6.42
N LYS A 48 -8.88 -11.30 -6.59
CA LYS A 48 -9.05 -12.25 -7.70
C LYS A 48 -9.37 -11.61 -9.07
N GLN A 49 -9.91 -10.39 -9.09
CA GLN A 49 -10.29 -9.71 -10.34
C GLN A 49 -9.18 -8.81 -10.89
N LEU A 50 -8.21 -8.44 -10.06
CA LEU A 50 -7.11 -7.54 -10.42
C LEU A 50 -5.75 -8.24 -10.54
N ASP A 51 -5.71 -9.56 -10.35
CA ASP A 51 -4.47 -10.35 -10.24
C ASP A 51 -3.46 -9.69 -9.26
N CYS A 52 -4.01 -9.12 -8.20
CA CYS A 52 -3.30 -8.27 -7.27
C CYS A 52 -3.73 -8.67 -5.85
N PRO A 53 -3.21 -9.79 -5.31
CA PRO A 53 -3.41 -10.12 -3.91
C PRO A 53 -2.83 -9.00 -3.05
N THR A 54 -3.69 -8.25 -2.36
CA THR A 54 -3.28 -7.22 -1.41
C THR A 54 -3.41 -7.76 0.01
N ALA A 55 -2.34 -7.60 0.78
CA ALA A 55 -2.27 -7.94 2.18
C ALA A 55 -2.64 -6.70 3.00
N ASN A 56 -3.71 -6.79 3.79
CA ASN A 56 -4.07 -5.75 4.73
C ASN A 56 -3.29 -5.98 6.02
N LEU A 57 -2.69 -4.94 6.59
CA LEU A 57 -2.06 -5.03 7.90
C LEU A 57 -3.06 -4.71 9.02
N ASP A 58 -2.79 -5.26 10.19
CA ASP A 58 -3.58 -5.07 11.41
C ASP A 58 -3.61 -3.61 11.88
N GLU A 59 -4.68 -3.25 12.60
CA GLU A 59 -4.93 -1.87 13.01
C GLU A 59 -3.82 -1.28 13.90
N SER A 60 -3.16 -2.11 14.73
CA SER A 60 -2.02 -1.68 15.55
C SER A 60 -0.87 -1.15 14.68
N THR A 61 -0.52 -1.87 13.62
CA THR A 61 0.52 -1.44 12.68
C THR A 61 0.17 -0.12 12.02
N VAL A 62 -1.11 0.08 11.69
CA VAL A 62 -1.58 1.32 11.07
C VAL A 62 -1.56 2.49 12.07
N ALA A 63 -1.89 2.25 13.33
CA ALA A 63 -1.86 3.26 14.39
C ALA A 63 -0.44 3.75 14.71
N ASP A 64 0.57 2.89 14.50
CA ASP A 64 1.98 3.22 14.74
C ASP A 64 2.63 4.00 13.59
N LEU A 65 1.95 4.14 12.45
CA LEU A 65 2.46 4.92 11.32
C LEU A 65 2.70 6.39 11.71
N PRO A 66 3.78 7.03 11.23
CA PRO A 66 4.02 8.45 11.48
C PRO A 66 2.82 9.28 11.04
N SER A 67 2.34 10.16 11.90
CA SER A 67 1.18 11.02 11.62
C SER A 67 1.37 11.92 10.40
N GLY A 68 2.64 12.22 10.04
CA GLY A 68 3.02 12.96 8.84
C GLY A 68 2.93 12.16 7.53
N LEU A 69 2.78 10.83 7.58
CA LEU A 69 2.46 10.05 6.39
C LEU A 69 1.01 10.30 6.00
N ILE A 70 0.84 10.84 4.80
CA ILE A 70 -0.46 11.13 4.20
C ILE A 70 -1.00 9.92 3.46
N GLU A 71 -2.23 10.04 3.00
CA GLU A 71 -2.86 9.05 2.16
C GLU A 71 -2.21 9.07 0.78
N GLY A 72 -1.98 7.90 0.22
CA GLY A 72 -1.27 7.80 -1.04
C GLY A 72 -0.72 6.41 -1.31
N VAL A 73 -0.04 6.32 -2.45
CA VAL A 73 0.72 5.14 -2.86
C VAL A 73 2.20 5.37 -2.61
N TYR A 74 2.84 4.38 -2.02
CA TYR A 74 4.24 4.37 -1.64
C TYR A 74 4.94 3.15 -2.23
N TRP A 75 6.26 3.23 -2.37
CA TRP A 75 7.11 2.09 -2.68
C TRP A 75 8.04 1.79 -1.51
N GLY A 76 8.50 0.54 -1.47
CA GLY A 76 9.41 0.10 -0.43
C GLY A 76 9.96 -1.28 -0.71
N THR A 77 10.51 -1.88 0.34
CA THR A 77 10.88 -3.29 0.35
C THR A 77 10.25 -3.98 1.54
N GLY A 78 10.05 -5.30 1.45
CA GLY A 78 9.53 -6.07 2.56
C GLY A 78 9.76 -7.56 2.38
N ARG A 79 9.45 -8.31 3.43
CA ARG A 79 9.54 -9.77 3.48
C ARG A 79 8.43 -10.33 4.36
N VAL A 80 8.08 -11.58 4.11
CA VAL A 80 7.13 -12.32 4.93
C VAL A 80 7.91 -13.19 5.91
N ILE A 81 7.53 -13.14 7.18
CA ILE A 81 8.12 -13.89 8.29
C ILE A 81 7.13 -14.99 8.71
N GLY A 82 7.58 -16.24 8.69
CA GLY A 82 6.84 -17.41 9.18
C GLY A 82 6.67 -18.53 8.15
N GLU A 83 6.07 -19.66 8.60
CA GLU A 83 5.74 -20.79 7.73
C GLU A 83 4.51 -20.46 6.86
N GLY A 84 4.65 -20.58 5.54
CA GLY A 84 3.59 -20.28 4.55
C GLY A 84 3.93 -19.13 3.60
N GLY A 85 4.91 -18.29 3.93
CA GLY A 85 5.48 -17.30 3.02
C GLY A 85 6.65 -17.88 2.24
N ASN A 86 6.56 -17.94 0.91
CA ASN A 86 7.59 -18.54 0.06
C ASN A 86 8.91 -17.72 -0.02
N SER A 87 9.11 -16.70 0.84
CA SER A 87 10.33 -15.88 0.80
C SER A 87 10.70 -15.24 2.16
N ASN A 88 11.76 -15.74 2.79
CA ASN A 88 12.57 -14.95 3.74
C ASN A 88 13.38 -13.84 3.03
N GLU A 89 13.35 -13.83 1.70
CA GLU A 89 14.00 -12.83 0.87
C GLU A 89 13.21 -11.52 0.88
N GLU A 90 13.96 -10.43 0.91
CA GLU A 90 13.40 -9.10 0.75
C GLU A 90 13.03 -8.87 -0.72
N ALA A 91 11.78 -8.46 -0.95
CA ALA A 91 11.25 -8.14 -2.26
C ALA A 91 10.72 -6.70 -2.29
N GLY A 92 10.63 -6.12 -3.49
CA GLY A 92 9.99 -4.83 -3.69
C GLY A 92 8.49 -4.90 -3.37
N ILE A 93 7.96 -3.83 -2.78
CA ILE A 93 6.54 -3.70 -2.43
C ILE A 93 5.96 -2.38 -2.92
N VAL A 94 4.68 -2.41 -3.25
CA VAL A 94 3.81 -1.24 -3.41
C VAL A 94 2.88 -1.21 -2.21
N MET A 95 2.69 -0.04 -1.63
CA MET A 95 1.85 0.15 -0.45
C MET A 95 0.83 1.24 -0.69
N SER A 96 -0.38 1.08 -0.16
CA SER A 96 -1.37 2.15 -0.12
C SER A 96 -1.78 2.45 1.32
N ILE A 97 -1.74 3.74 1.69
CA ILE A 97 -2.27 4.26 2.93
C ILE A 97 -3.58 4.98 2.58
N GLY A 98 -4.70 4.48 3.09
CA GLY A 98 -6.03 5.03 2.82
C GLY A 98 -6.87 5.16 4.09
N PHE A 99 -8.17 5.41 3.93
CA PHE A 99 -9.15 5.41 5.03
C PHE A 99 -10.21 4.33 4.81
N ASN A 100 -10.72 3.77 5.92
CA ASN A 100 -11.82 2.81 5.87
C ASN A 100 -13.20 3.49 5.97
N PRO A 101 -14.05 3.48 4.92
CA PRO A 101 -15.39 4.07 4.97
C PRO A 101 -16.36 3.34 5.87
N HIS A 102 -16.13 2.06 6.16
CA HIS A 102 -17.01 1.26 7.04
C HIS A 102 -16.88 1.68 8.50
N PHE A 103 -15.80 2.37 8.87
CA PHE A 103 -15.60 3.01 10.16
C PHE A 103 -15.67 4.53 10.04
N GLY A 104 -16.53 5.06 9.16
CA GLY A 104 -16.72 6.50 9.02
C GLY A 104 -15.49 7.28 8.53
N ASN A 105 -14.49 6.61 7.93
CA ASN A 105 -13.16 7.15 7.62
C ASN A 105 -12.34 7.59 8.85
N GLU A 106 -12.62 7.05 10.04
CA GLU A 106 -11.88 7.41 11.26
C GLU A 106 -10.53 6.70 11.35
N LYS A 107 -10.41 5.51 10.75
CA LYS A 107 -9.20 4.68 10.78
C LYS A 107 -8.53 4.62 9.42
N LYS A 108 -7.22 4.82 9.42
CA LYS A 108 -6.39 4.53 8.25
C LYS A 108 -6.37 3.03 7.95
N THR A 109 -6.03 2.68 6.73
CA THR A 109 -5.74 1.30 6.29
C THR A 109 -4.37 1.28 5.64
N LEU A 110 -3.66 0.17 5.82
CA LEU A 110 -2.40 -0.09 5.14
C LEU A 110 -2.51 -1.38 4.34
N GLU A 111 -2.48 -1.25 3.02
CA GLU A 111 -2.44 -2.40 2.12
C GLU A 111 -1.04 -2.51 1.50
N VAL A 112 -0.50 -3.73 1.52
CA VAL A 112 0.81 -4.06 0.95
C VAL A 112 0.62 -5.04 -0.21
N HIS A 113 1.32 -4.78 -1.30
CA HIS A 113 1.39 -5.66 -2.46
C HIS A 113 2.85 -5.94 -2.81
N PHE A 114 3.22 -7.22 -2.81
CA PHE A 114 4.55 -7.66 -3.21
C PHE A 114 4.67 -7.67 -4.73
N LEU A 115 5.79 -7.14 -5.25
CA LEU A 115 6.11 -7.21 -6.68
C LEU A 115 6.52 -8.63 -7.10
N ALA A 116 7.15 -9.37 -6.19
CA ALA A 116 7.39 -10.79 -6.36
C ALA A 116 6.09 -11.58 -6.29
N LYS A 117 6.03 -12.71 -6.99
CA LYS A 117 4.91 -13.64 -6.87
C LYS A 117 4.95 -14.28 -5.49
N MET A 118 3.87 -14.12 -4.73
CA MET A 118 3.69 -14.68 -3.40
C MET A 118 2.52 -15.67 -3.40
N ASP A 119 2.64 -16.74 -2.61
CA ASP A 119 1.49 -17.56 -2.23
C ASP A 119 0.61 -16.82 -1.24
N ASP A 120 -0.46 -17.45 -0.76
CA ASP A 120 -1.28 -16.85 0.29
C ASP A 120 -0.54 -16.84 1.64
N PHE A 121 -0.45 -15.69 2.28
CA PHE A 121 0.27 -15.47 3.54
C PHE A 121 -0.59 -14.76 4.60
N TYR A 122 -1.92 -14.98 4.58
CA TYR A 122 -2.78 -14.53 5.68
C TYR A 122 -2.32 -15.10 7.03
N GLY A 123 -2.34 -14.26 8.06
CA GLY A 123 -1.86 -14.58 9.40
C GLY A 123 -0.33 -14.54 9.54
N SER A 124 0.42 -14.48 8.44
CA SER A 124 1.87 -14.29 8.48
C SER A 124 2.21 -12.84 8.88
N GLN A 125 3.42 -12.67 9.39
CA GLN A 125 3.94 -11.36 9.74
C GLN A 125 4.70 -10.78 8.56
N VAL A 126 4.45 -9.51 8.21
CA VAL A 126 5.21 -8.77 7.21
C VAL A 126 6.11 -7.78 7.92
N GLU A 127 7.38 -7.78 7.54
CA GLU A 127 8.32 -6.72 7.87
C GLU A 127 8.61 -5.95 6.60
N GLY A 128 8.52 -4.62 6.65
CA GLY A 128 8.74 -3.78 5.48
C GLY A 128 9.33 -2.44 5.83
N THR A 129 9.82 -1.76 4.80
CA THR A 129 10.37 -0.41 4.88
C THR A 129 9.77 0.43 3.75
N ILE A 130 9.04 1.48 4.12
CA ILE A 130 8.55 2.51 3.22
C ILE A 130 9.73 3.39 2.82
N LYS A 131 10.00 3.54 1.52
CA LYS A 131 11.18 4.25 1.03
C LYS A 131 10.86 5.53 0.27
N GLY A 132 9.70 5.60 -0.36
CA GLY A 132 9.27 6.81 -1.05
C GLY A 132 7.77 6.89 -1.29
N PHE A 133 7.27 8.12 -1.31
CA PHE A 133 5.94 8.45 -1.79
C PHE A 133 5.94 8.48 -3.33
N MET A 134 4.92 7.89 -3.96
CA MET A 134 4.78 7.86 -5.41
C MET A 134 3.70 8.82 -5.91
N ARG A 135 2.50 8.74 -5.33
CA ARG A 135 1.36 9.55 -5.79
C ARG A 135 0.22 9.62 -4.79
N ASP A 136 -0.61 10.64 -4.94
CA ASP A 136 -1.93 10.70 -4.32
C ASP A 136 -2.87 9.63 -4.90
N MET A 137 -4.02 9.41 -4.23
CA MET A 137 -5.07 8.48 -4.67
C MET A 137 -6.34 9.23 -5.10
N PRO A 138 -6.39 9.75 -6.35
CA PRO A 138 -7.61 10.34 -6.88
C PRO A 138 -8.66 9.25 -7.16
N PRO A 139 -9.94 9.64 -7.20
CA PRO A 139 -10.99 8.70 -7.56
C PRO A 139 -10.87 8.24 -9.03
N PHE A 140 -11.14 6.96 -9.28
CA PHE A 140 -11.09 6.38 -10.63
C PHE A 140 -12.46 6.43 -11.32
N LYS A 141 -12.45 6.76 -12.61
CA LYS A 141 -13.67 6.85 -13.44
C LYS A 141 -14.14 5.49 -13.98
N SER A 142 -13.28 4.47 -13.99
CA SER A 142 -13.62 3.11 -14.41
C SER A 142 -12.69 2.07 -13.77
N MET A 143 -13.07 0.79 -13.88
CA MET A 143 -12.24 -0.32 -13.41
C MET A 143 -10.96 -0.45 -14.23
N GLU A 144 -11.04 -0.24 -15.53
CA GLU A 144 -9.90 -0.30 -16.46
C GLU A 144 -8.86 0.76 -16.09
N ALA A 145 -9.31 1.98 -15.78
CA ALA A 145 -8.43 3.06 -15.33
C ALA A 145 -7.72 2.71 -14.01
N LEU A 146 -8.42 2.05 -13.08
CA LEU A 146 -7.84 1.58 -11.83
C LEU A 146 -6.79 0.49 -12.07
N VAL A 147 -7.11 -0.51 -12.90
CA VAL A 147 -6.19 -1.60 -13.24
C VAL A 147 -4.92 -1.06 -13.88
N GLU A 148 -5.07 -0.14 -14.85
CA GLU A 148 -3.94 0.47 -15.54
C GLU A 148 -3.05 1.26 -14.60
N GLN A 149 -3.65 2.01 -13.67
CA GLN A 149 -2.88 2.74 -12.67
C GLN A 149 -2.13 1.80 -11.72
N ILE A 150 -2.75 0.70 -11.29
CA ILE A 150 -2.08 -0.31 -10.44
C ILE A 150 -0.87 -0.92 -11.19
N ARG A 151 -1.00 -1.23 -12.49
CA ARG A 151 0.12 -1.74 -13.29
C ARG A 151 1.26 -0.74 -13.33
N LYS A 152 0.94 0.53 -13.62
CA LYS A 152 1.92 1.60 -13.64
C LYS A 152 2.62 1.77 -12.29
N ASP A 153 1.88 1.74 -11.19
CA ASP A 153 2.45 1.85 -9.84
C ASP A 153 3.44 0.71 -9.54
N LYS A 154 3.13 -0.52 -9.99
CA LYS A 154 4.03 -1.68 -9.87
C LYS A 154 5.30 -1.50 -10.69
N GLU A 155 5.19 -1.03 -11.93
CA GLU A 155 6.34 -0.77 -12.79
C GLU A 155 7.22 0.36 -12.22
N ASP A 156 6.61 1.44 -11.77
CA ASP A 156 7.31 2.59 -11.17
C ASP A 156 8.06 2.17 -9.90
N ALA A 157 7.40 1.43 -9.00
CA ALA A 157 8.04 0.88 -7.79
C ALA A 157 9.18 -0.09 -8.12
N ALA A 158 9.01 -0.97 -9.11
CA ALA A 158 10.07 -1.88 -9.54
C ALA A 158 11.32 -1.13 -10.01
N ARG A 159 11.13 -0.01 -10.74
CA ARG A 159 12.25 0.85 -11.17
C ARG A 159 12.94 1.51 -9.99
N GLU A 160 12.20 2.00 -9.00
CA GLU A 160 12.81 2.63 -7.81
C GLU A 160 13.60 1.62 -6.96
N VAL A 161 13.07 0.40 -6.78
CA VAL A 161 13.78 -0.68 -6.09
C VAL A 161 15.09 -1.05 -6.81
N GLU A 162 15.08 -1.17 -8.14
CA GLU A 162 16.29 -1.49 -8.89
C GLU A 162 17.32 -0.35 -8.88
N LYS A 163 16.88 0.92 -8.93
CA LYS A 163 17.78 2.08 -8.75
C LYS A 163 18.47 2.04 -7.39
N GLU A 164 17.72 1.78 -6.32
CA GLU A 164 18.28 1.67 -4.97
C GLU A 164 19.29 0.51 -4.88
N ARG A 165 18.97 -0.65 -5.48
CA ARG A 165 19.88 -1.80 -5.50
C ARG A 165 21.20 -1.48 -6.20
N LYS A 166 21.15 -0.76 -7.34
CA LYS A 166 22.34 -0.32 -8.07
C LYS A 166 23.17 0.71 -7.31
N ASN A 167 22.53 1.61 -6.57
CA ASN A 167 23.25 2.62 -5.77
C ASN A 167 24.00 2.03 -4.57
N LYS A 168 23.71 0.77 -4.19
CA LYS A 168 24.39 0.04 -3.11
C LYS A 168 25.54 -0.86 -3.61
N MET A 169 25.72 -1.00 -4.92
CA MET A 169 26.80 -1.76 -5.56
C MET A 169 27.97 -0.84 -5.92
#